data_AF-A0A4T0FKC2-F1
#
_entry.id   AF-A0A4T0FKC2-F1
#
_cell.length_a   1.000
_cell.length_b   1.000
_cell.length_c   1.000
_cell.angle_alpha   90.00
_cell.angle_beta   90.00
_cell.angle_gamma   90.00
#
_symmetry.space_group_name_H-M   'P 1'
#
loop_
_entity.id
_entity.type
_entity.pdbx_description
1 polymer ?
#
loop_
_entity_poly.entity_id
_entity_poly.type
_entity_poly.pdbx_seq_one_letter_code
_entity_poly.pdbx_strand_id
1 'polypeptide(L)'
;MWNYRRIILLHLFEEMSVDATQEKLSFELMFTLGLLKQFPKVYWIWNHRTWALETLSGTFTDEQTEGRLWEWNNELKMVESLLQLDSRNFHAWGYRRQLLTLMNYNKDSDTAKTFPDVLSREQLLKEKASTLHYIESNFSNFSAWHQRTKILSQLWKLDGGVDKRELDEEFELVKQAMYTDPSDQSVWLYHKWLIQQVSNDDIVAVLQKELASIEELYELEPDSKWCLESLAHCNKLLHHHTHDIDLLHKYNGYLQKLIAIDPDRKNRYLDSLVQL
;
A
#
# COMPACT_ATOMS: atom_id res chain seq x y z
N MET A 1 18.02 -26.02 1.02
CA MET A 1 18.20 -25.89 2.48
C MET A 1 16.89 -25.72 3.23
N TRP A 2 16.12 -24.63 3.04
CA TRP A 2 14.85 -24.40 3.76
C TRP A 2 13.82 -25.53 3.64
N ASN A 3 13.63 -26.09 2.45
CA ASN A 3 12.73 -27.22 2.26
C ASN A 3 13.17 -28.47 3.03
N TYR A 4 14.46 -28.82 3.01
CA TYR A 4 14.98 -29.93 3.82
C TYR A 4 14.77 -29.69 5.31
N ARG A 5 14.99 -28.46 5.78
CA ARG A 5 14.73 -28.10 7.18
C ARG A 5 13.26 -28.32 7.56
N ARG A 6 12.32 -27.88 6.72
CA ARG A 6 10.87 -28.12 6.93
C ARG A 6 10.53 -29.61 6.98
N ILE A 7 11.04 -30.40 6.03
CA ILE A 7 10.80 -31.85 5.99
C ILE A 7 11.32 -32.53 7.26
N ILE A 8 12.54 -32.19 7.69
CA ILE A 8 13.14 -32.75 8.92
C ILE A 8 12.30 -32.37 10.14
N LEU A 9 11.90 -31.10 10.25
CA LEU A 9 11.07 -30.63 11.37
C LEU A 9 9.72 -31.33 11.41
N LEU A 10 9.04 -31.46 10.27
CA LEU A 10 7.75 -32.16 10.19
C LEU A 10 7.87 -33.61 10.64
N HIS A 11 8.92 -34.32 10.22
CA HIS A 11 9.14 -35.70 10.66
C HIS A 11 9.43 -35.78 12.17
N LEU A 12 10.22 -34.84 12.72
CA LEU A 12 10.45 -34.79 14.17
C LEU A 12 9.15 -34.54 14.95
N PHE A 13 8.24 -33.72 14.43
CA PHE A 13 6.97 -33.42 15.09
C PHE A 13 6.03 -34.64 15.19
N GLU A 14 6.19 -35.66 14.34
CA GLU A 14 5.40 -36.90 14.41
C GLU A 14 5.70 -37.71 15.69
N GLU A 15 6.91 -37.57 16.24
CA GLU A 15 7.36 -38.31 17.43
C GLU A 15 7.33 -37.47 18.72
N MET A 16 7.01 -36.18 18.61
CA MET A 16 7.06 -35.22 19.72
C MET A 16 5.67 -34.95 20.32
N SER A 17 5.65 -34.54 21.59
CA SER A 17 4.42 -33.97 22.17
C SER A 17 4.08 -32.62 21.53
N VAL A 18 2.82 -32.19 21.66
CA VAL A 18 2.37 -30.87 21.18
C VAL A 18 3.17 -29.74 21.82
N ASP A 19 3.39 -29.78 23.13
CA ASP A 19 4.18 -28.77 23.86
C ASP A 19 5.62 -28.68 23.34
N ALA A 20 6.27 -29.83 23.10
CA ALA A 20 7.62 -29.86 22.57
C ALA A 20 7.69 -29.36 21.12
N THR A 21 6.64 -29.63 20.33
CA THR A 21 6.49 -29.10 18.97
C THR A 21 6.33 -27.58 18.98
N GLN A 22 5.49 -27.05 19.86
CA GLN A 22 5.32 -25.61 20.05
C GLN A 22 6.63 -24.94 20.44
N GLU A 23 7.37 -25.50 21.40
CA GLU A 23 8.68 -24.97 21.80
C GLU A 23 9.67 -24.91 20.62
N LYS A 24 9.73 -25.96 19.79
CA LYS A 24 10.58 -25.97 18.59
C LYS A 24 10.16 -24.96 17.54
N LEU A 25 8.86 -24.78 17.31
CA LEU A 25 8.36 -23.79 16.36
C LEU A 25 8.62 -22.36 16.86
N SER A 26 8.45 -22.10 18.15
CA SER A 26 8.84 -20.82 18.77
C SER A 26 10.34 -20.55 18.62
N PHE A 27 11.19 -21.56 18.77
CA PHE A 27 12.61 -21.45 18.45
C PHE A 27 12.87 -21.13 16.97
N GLU A 28 12.14 -21.76 16.03
CA GLU A 28 12.25 -21.43 14.60
C GLU A 28 11.86 -19.98 14.30
N LEU A 29 10.85 -19.44 14.99
CA LEU A 29 10.48 -18.03 14.90
C LEU A 29 11.60 -17.13 15.47
N MET A 30 12.23 -17.48 16.59
CA MET A 30 13.39 -16.71 17.09
C MET A 30 14.59 -16.77 16.13
N PHE A 31 14.88 -17.95 15.59
CA PHE A 31 15.96 -18.18 14.63
C PHE A 31 15.77 -17.35 13.36
N THR A 32 14.58 -17.40 12.75
CA THR A 32 14.27 -16.61 11.55
C THR A 32 14.30 -15.11 11.81
N LEU A 33 13.87 -14.65 13.00
CA LEU A 33 14.00 -13.24 13.38
C LEU A 33 15.47 -12.79 13.42
N GLY A 34 16.35 -13.61 14.00
CA GLY A 34 17.80 -13.36 14.01
C GLY A 34 18.37 -13.20 12.60
N LEU A 35 17.89 -14.01 11.65
CA LEU A 35 18.28 -13.90 10.25
C LEU A 35 17.66 -12.69 9.55
N LEU A 36 16.40 -12.34 9.81
CA LEU A 36 15.74 -11.16 9.23
C LEU A 36 16.41 -9.85 9.65
N LYS A 37 16.97 -9.80 10.87
CA LYS A 37 17.77 -8.63 11.31
C LYS A 37 19.02 -8.41 10.45
N GLN A 38 19.59 -9.48 9.88
CA GLN A 38 20.79 -9.40 9.03
C GLN A 38 20.44 -9.38 7.53
N PHE A 39 19.41 -10.10 7.13
CA PHE A 39 19.03 -10.36 5.75
C PHE A 39 17.52 -10.10 5.51
N PRO A 40 17.02 -8.87 5.74
CA PRO A 40 15.59 -8.56 5.75
C PRO A 40 14.90 -8.67 4.38
N LYS A 41 15.68 -8.85 3.30
CA LYS A 41 15.20 -8.90 1.90
C LYS A 41 15.35 -10.28 1.26
N VAL A 42 15.58 -11.32 2.06
CA VAL A 42 15.65 -12.70 1.56
C VAL A 42 14.28 -13.36 1.65
N TYR A 43 13.68 -13.58 0.48
CA TYR A 43 12.33 -14.16 0.34
C TYR A 43 12.14 -15.45 1.14
N TRP A 44 13.13 -16.35 1.10
CA TRP A 44 13.02 -17.67 1.74
C TRP A 44 12.99 -17.63 3.26
N ILE A 45 13.52 -16.58 3.90
CA ILE A 45 13.42 -16.43 5.36
C ILE A 45 11.98 -16.09 5.74
N TRP A 46 11.37 -15.13 5.04
CA TRP A 46 9.97 -14.78 5.22
C TRP A 46 9.06 -15.98 4.94
N ASN A 47 9.31 -16.73 3.86
CA ASN A 47 8.55 -17.93 3.53
C ASN A 47 8.64 -19.03 4.60
N HIS A 48 9.84 -19.30 5.13
CA HIS A 48 10.02 -20.28 6.21
C HIS A 48 9.35 -19.80 7.50
N ARG A 49 9.43 -18.49 7.78
CA ARG A 49 8.78 -17.87 8.94
C ARG A 49 7.26 -17.96 8.87
N THR A 50 6.64 -17.70 7.72
CA THR A 50 5.20 -17.91 7.52
C THR A 50 4.83 -19.36 7.83
N TRP A 51 5.56 -20.32 7.24
CA TRP A 51 5.31 -21.75 7.47
C TRP A 51 5.41 -22.12 8.95
N ALA A 52 6.43 -21.64 9.67
CA ALA A 52 6.61 -21.93 11.09
C ALA A 52 5.43 -21.38 11.92
N LEU A 53 4.96 -20.16 11.62
CA LEU A 53 3.84 -19.53 12.32
C LEU A 53 2.50 -20.22 12.03
N GLU A 54 2.25 -20.59 10.77
CA GLU A 54 1.04 -21.34 10.38
C GLU A 54 1.02 -22.71 11.03
N THR A 55 2.17 -23.40 11.03
CA THR A 55 2.32 -24.71 11.69
C THR A 55 2.08 -24.57 13.19
N LEU A 56 2.68 -23.57 13.84
CA LEU A 56 2.50 -23.29 15.28
C LEU A 56 1.03 -23.00 15.59
N SER A 57 0.40 -22.15 14.79
CA SER A 57 -1.01 -21.80 14.94
C SER A 57 -1.93 -23.02 14.85
N GLY A 58 -1.59 -23.98 13.97
CA GLY A 58 -2.30 -25.24 13.80
C GLY A 58 -2.14 -26.23 14.96
N THR A 59 -1.16 -26.03 15.85
CA THR A 59 -0.97 -26.91 17.03
C THR A 59 -1.89 -26.57 18.20
N PHE A 60 -2.44 -25.35 18.25
CA PHE A 60 -3.34 -24.93 19.33
C PHE A 60 -4.72 -25.55 19.16
N THR A 61 -5.31 -26.04 20.24
CA THR A 61 -6.70 -26.51 20.26
C THR A 61 -7.69 -25.34 20.22
N ASP A 62 -8.97 -25.61 20.00
CA ASP A 62 -10.03 -24.58 20.02
C ASP A 62 -10.15 -23.91 21.40
N GLU A 63 -9.84 -24.65 22.48
CA GLU A 63 -9.77 -24.13 23.84
C GLU A 63 -8.58 -23.17 24.06
N GLN A 64 -7.54 -23.27 23.22
CA GLN A 64 -6.33 -22.44 23.28
C GLN A 64 -6.38 -21.24 22.31
N THR A 65 -7.58 -20.74 22.01
CA THR A 65 -7.77 -19.61 21.09
C THR A 65 -6.99 -18.36 21.53
N GLU A 66 -6.90 -18.08 22.83
CA GLU A 66 -6.15 -16.92 23.34
C GLU A 66 -4.64 -17.04 23.07
N GLY A 67 -4.06 -18.23 23.28
CA GLY A 67 -2.65 -18.50 23.00
C GLY A 67 -2.34 -18.35 21.51
N ARG A 68 -3.20 -18.90 20.65
CA ARG A 68 -3.09 -18.73 19.19
C ARG A 68 -3.12 -17.24 18.80
N LEU A 69 -4.09 -16.48 19.31
CA LEU A 69 -4.21 -15.04 19.04
C LEU A 69 -3.00 -14.24 19.56
N TRP A 70 -2.43 -14.64 20.68
CA TRP A 70 -1.23 -14.00 21.24
C TRP A 70 -0.03 -14.11 20.28
N GLU A 71 0.22 -15.29 19.70
CA GLU A 71 1.31 -15.49 18.73
C GLU A 71 1.16 -14.60 17.50
N TRP A 72 -0.05 -14.51 16.94
CA TRP A 72 -0.32 -13.64 15.79
C TRP A 72 -0.10 -12.15 16.12
N ASN A 73 -0.55 -11.71 17.30
CA ASN A 73 -0.36 -10.33 17.73
C ASN A 73 1.12 -10.00 18.02
N ASN A 74 1.87 -10.96 18.58
CA ASN A 74 3.31 -10.82 18.76
C ASN A 74 4.03 -10.71 17.41
N GLU A 75 3.58 -11.49 16.42
CA GLU A 75 4.10 -11.43 15.07
C GLU A 75 3.83 -10.08 14.40
N LEU A 76 2.62 -9.53 14.51
CA LEU A 76 2.30 -8.20 13.99
C LEU A 76 3.20 -7.11 14.58
N LYS A 77 3.47 -7.15 15.89
CA LYS A 77 4.39 -6.22 16.57
C LYS A 77 5.83 -6.36 16.07
N MET A 78 6.26 -7.59 15.79
CA MET A 78 7.59 -7.84 15.22
C MET A 78 7.69 -7.21 13.81
N VAL A 79 6.67 -7.39 12.97
CA VAL A 79 6.63 -6.78 11.64
C VAL A 79 6.62 -5.25 11.72
N GLU A 80 5.88 -4.67 12.65
CA GLU A 80 5.89 -3.23 12.92
C GLU A 80 7.29 -2.75 13.29
N SER A 81 7.99 -3.49 14.15
CA SER A 81 9.38 -3.16 14.52
C SER A 81 10.33 -3.21 13.30
N LEU A 82 10.15 -4.18 12.39
CA LEU A 82 10.93 -4.24 11.15
C LEU A 82 10.59 -3.10 10.18
N LEU A 83 9.31 -2.68 10.12
CA LEU A 83 8.88 -1.52 9.33
C LEU A 83 9.32 -0.19 9.94
N GLN A 84 9.54 -0.11 11.25
CA GLN A 84 10.18 1.06 11.86
C GLN A 84 11.66 1.19 11.44
N LEU A 85 12.35 0.06 11.25
CA LEU A 85 13.75 0.04 10.80
C LEU A 85 13.88 0.30 9.29
N ASP A 86 13.01 -0.28 8.47
CA ASP A 86 12.92 -0.03 7.03
C ASP A 86 11.45 0.07 6.62
N SER A 87 10.92 1.29 6.66
CA SER A 87 9.50 1.58 6.37
C SER A 87 9.11 1.28 4.94
N ARG A 88 10.09 1.11 4.04
CA ARG A 88 9.88 0.76 2.62
C ARG A 88 10.16 -0.71 2.32
N ASN A 89 10.35 -1.55 3.34
CA ASN A 89 10.60 -2.98 3.13
C ASN A 89 9.35 -3.68 2.56
N PHE A 90 9.39 -3.92 1.26
CA PHE A 90 8.32 -4.60 0.53
C PHE A 90 7.97 -5.99 1.09
N HIS A 91 8.97 -6.75 1.57
CA HIS A 91 8.72 -8.07 2.14
C HIS A 91 7.98 -7.98 3.47
N ALA A 92 8.34 -7.01 4.34
CA ALA A 92 7.65 -6.80 5.61
C ALA A 92 6.19 -6.37 5.40
N TRP A 93 5.93 -5.45 4.45
CA TRP A 93 4.57 -5.09 4.07
C TRP A 93 3.78 -6.26 3.47
N GLY A 94 4.41 -7.05 2.60
CA GLY A 94 3.82 -8.27 2.04
C GLY A 94 3.46 -9.27 3.13
N TYR A 95 4.37 -9.49 4.06
CA TYR A 95 4.18 -10.38 5.18
C TYR A 95 3.08 -9.87 6.13
N ARG A 96 3.01 -8.57 6.45
CA ARG A 96 1.89 -7.99 7.23
C ARG A 96 0.53 -8.32 6.61
N ARG A 97 0.37 -8.14 5.29
CA ARG A 97 -0.88 -8.48 4.59
C ARG A 97 -1.19 -9.98 4.64
N GLN A 98 -0.17 -10.82 4.57
CA GLN A 98 -0.32 -12.27 4.70
C GLN A 98 -0.77 -12.65 6.11
N LEU A 99 -0.16 -12.08 7.17
CA LEU A 99 -0.59 -12.30 8.55
C LEU A 99 -2.06 -11.91 8.75
N LEU A 100 -2.43 -10.70 8.33
CA LEU A 100 -3.81 -10.22 8.41
C LEU A 100 -4.79 -11.09 7.62
N THR A 101 -4.35 -11.71 6.52
CA THR A 101 -5.17 -12.68 5.78
C THR A 101 -5.34 -13.98 6.55
N LEU A 102 -4.25 -14.55 7.06
CA LEU A 102 -4.24 -15.84 7.76
C LEU A 102 -4.99 -15.77 9.10
N MET A 103 -4.84 -14.67 9.84
CA MET A 103 -5.55 -14.43 11.11
C MET A 103 -7.08 -14.41 10.97
N ASN A 104 -7.57 -14.00 9.79
CA ASN A 104 -9.00 -13.87 9.51
C ASN A 104 -9.51 -14.94 8.54
N TYR A 105 -8.66 -15.92 8.20
CA TYR A 105 -9.03 -16.96 7.26
C TYR A 105 -10.09 -17.89 7.87
N ASN A 106 -11.21 -18.04 7.18
CA ASN A 106 -12.28 -18.94 7.56
C ASN A 106 -12.35 -20.11 6.57
N LYS A 107 -12.09 -21.33 7.05
CA LYS A 107 -12.12 -22.57 6.26
C LYS A 107 -13.53 -22.95 5.78
N ASP A 108 -14.57 -22.50 6.48
CA ASP A 108 -15.97 -22.86 6.21
C ASP A 108 -16.63 -21.92 5.19
N SER A 109 -15.88 -20.96 4.64
CA SER A 109 -16.38 -20.08 3.58
C SER A 109 -16.10 -20.66 2.20
N ASP A 110 -17.14 -20.78 1.37
CA ASP A 110 -17.03 -21.16 -0.05
C ASP A 110 -16.22 -20.16 -0.90
N THR A 111 -15.85 -19.00 -0.35
CA THR A 111 -15.05 -17.98 -1.02
C THR A 111 -13.82 -17.60 -0.21
N ALA A 112 -12.64 -17.88 -0.76
CA ALA A 112 -11.38 -17.46 -0.17
C ALA A 112 -11.19 -15.94 -0.29
N LYS A 113 -11.51 -15.20 0.77
CA LYS A 113 -11.21 -13.77 0.88
C LYS A 113 -9.74 -13.57 1.26
N THR A 114 -9.11 -12.55 0.69
CA THR A 114 -7.74 -12.16 1.02
C THR A 114 -7.70 -10.70 1.46
N PHE A 115 -6.56 -10.20 1.92
CA PHE A 115 -6.40 -8.78 2.21
C PHE A 115 -6.76 -7.90 0.99
N PRO A 116 -7.57 -6.83 1.15
CA PRO A 116 -8.17 -6.34 2.39
C PRO A 116 -9.59 -6.89 2.67
N ASP A 117 -10.22 -7.60 1.74
CA ASP A 117 -11.62 -8.07 1.81
C ASP A 117 -11.93 -8.98 3.01
N VAL A 118 -10.91 -9.65 3.54
CA VAL A 118 -11.02 -10.57 4.69
C VAL A 118 -11.09 -9.83 6.04
N LEU A 119 -10.77 -8.54 6.08
CA LEU A 119 -10.69 -7.78 7.33
C LEU A 119 -12.05 -7.30 7.81
N SER A 120 -12.24 -7.29 9.14
CA SER A 120 -13.37 -6.62 9.77
C SER A 120 -13.26 -5.10 9.61
N ARG A 121 -14.39 -4.40 9.72
CA ARG A 121 -14.38 -2.91 9.69
C ARG A 121 -13.47 -2.31 10.75
N GLU A 122 -13.42 -2.89 11.95
CA GLU A 122 -12.53 -2.44 13.02
C GLU A 122 -11.05 -2.59 12.64
N GLN A 123 -10.67 -3.72 12.03
CA GLN A 123 -9.30 -3.95 11.56
C GLN A 123 -8.93 -2.99 10.42
N LEU A 124 -9.85 -2.72 9.49
CA LEU A 124 -9.63 -1.74 8.43
C LEU A 124 -9.37 -0.33 8.99
N LEU A 125 -10.10 0.10 10.02
CA LEU A 125 -9.85 1.38 10.68
C LEU A 125 -8.47 1.43 11.36
N LYS A 126 -8.06 0.34 12.02
CA LYS A 126 -6.71 0.23 12.62
C LYS A 126 -5.62 0.30 11.55
N GLU A 127 -5.80 -0.39 10.43
CA GLU A 127 -4.86 -0.31 9.30
C GLU A 127 -4.86 1.07 8.64
N LYS A 128 -6.02 1.73 8.51
CA LYS A 128 -6.10 3.12 8.02
C LYS A 128 -5.28 4.06 8.90
N ALA A 129 -5.42 3.98 10.22
CA ALA A 129 -4.63 4.76 11.16
C ALA A 129 -3.12 4.43 11.07
N SER A 130 -2.79 3.14 10.94
CA SER A 130 -1.40 2.70 10.81
C SER A 130 -0.75 3.23 9.53
N THR A 131 -1.45 3.18 8.38
CA THR A 131 -0.91 3.73 7.12
C THR A 131 -0.68 5.24 7.21
N LEU A 132 -1.57 5.98 7.89
CA LEU A 132 -1.38 7.41 8.13
C LEU A 132 -0.09 7.66 8.91
N HIS A 133 0.13 6.94 10.02
CA HIS A 133 1.36 7.06 10.82
C HIS A 133 2.64 6.82 9.98
N TYR A 134 2.63 5.81 9.11
CA TYR A 134 3.78 5.54 8.24
C TYR A 134 3.99 6.59 7.16
N ILE A 135 2.92 7.21 6.66
CA ILE A 135 2.96 8.30 5.69
C ILE A 135 3.50 9.58 6.33
N GLU A 136 2.97 9.96 7.50
CA GLU A 136 3.40 11.15 8.25
C GLU A 136 4.87 11.05 8.69
N SER A 137 5.34 9.82 8.96
CA SER A 137 6.75 9.58 9.30
C SER A 137 7.68 9.63 8.08
N ASN A 138 7.17 9.34 6.88
CA ASN A 138 7.93 9.31 5.63
C ASN A 138 7.00 9.36 4.42
N PHE A 139 6.81 10.55 3.83
CA PHE A 139 5.95 10.72 2.65
C PHE A 139 6.41 9.88 1.45
N SER A 140 7.69 9.50 1.38
CA SER A 140 8.23 8.59 0.35
C SER A 140 8.02 7.12 0.60
N ASN A 141 7.15 6.77 1.54
CA ASN A 141 6.73 5.40 1.77
C ASN A 141 5.62 4.97 0.80
N PHE A 142 6.00 4.64 -0.44
CA PHE A 142 5.09 4.09 -1.45
C PHE A 142 4.27 2.89 -0.93
N SER A 143 4.85 2.05 -0.08
CA SER A 143 4.16 0.87 0.44
C SER A 143 3.01 1.24 1.38
N ALA A 144 3.16 2.30 2.17
CA ALA A 144 2.10 2.82 3.02
C ALA A 144 0.96 3.45 2.20
N TRP A 145 1.29 4.28 1.19
CA TRP A 145 0.31 4.83 0.25
C TRP A 145 -0.47 3.72 -0.48
N HIS A 146 0.23 2.71 -1.00
CA HIS A 146 -0.39 1.57 -1.67
C HIS A 146 -1.26 0.72 -0.75
N GLN A 147 -0.87 0.56 0.51
CA GLN A 147 -1.73 -0.11 1.49
C GLN A 147 -2.97 0.73 1.79
N ARG A 148 -2.81 2.06 1.89
CA ARG A 148 -3.92 2.99 2.14
C ARG A 148 -4.98 2.94 1.04
N THR A 149 -4.60 2.89 -0.25
CA THR A 149 -5.58 2.76 -1.35
C THR A 149 -6.45 1.51 -1.20
N LYS A 150 -5.84 0.37 -0.87
CA LYS A 150 -6.56 -0.90 -0.64
C LYS A 150 -7.54 -0.81 0.53
N ILE A 151 -7.09 -0.22 1.64
CA ILE A 151 -7.91 -0.10 2.86
C ILE A 151 -9.09 0.84 2.63
N LEU A 152 -8.86 2.01 2.03
CA LEU A 152 -9.91 2.98 1.72
C LEU A 152 -10.93 2.43 0.73
N SER A 153 -10.48 1.81 -0.37
CA SER A 153 -11.39 1.17 -1.33
C SER A 153 -12.30 0.14 -0.67
N GLN A 154 -11.78 -0.64 0.28
CA GLN A 154 -12.59 -1.62 1.00
C GLN A 154 -13.54 -0.95 2.01
N LEU A 155 -13.10 0.08 2.74
CA LEU A 155 -13.95 0.83 3.65
C LEU A 155 -15.12 1.48 2.90
N TRP A 156 -14.86 2.20 1.81
CA TRP A 156 -15.89 2.82 0.99
C TRP A 156 -16.87 1.80 0.40
N LYS A 157 -16.37 0.65 -0.04
CA LYS A 157 -17.23 -0.44 -0.52
C LYS A 157 -18.19 -0.94 0.58
N LEU A 158 -17.71 -1.06 1.82
CA LEU A 158 -18.53 -1.46 2.97
C LEU A 158 -19.51 -0.36 3.39
N ASP A 159 -19.11 0.89 3.29
CA ASP A 159 -19.92 2.06 3.66
C ASP A 159 -20.90 2.48 2.54
N GLY A 160 -20.90 1.79 1.39
CA GLY A 160 -21.84 1.97 0.29
C GLY A 160 -21.46 3.04 -0.73
N GLY A 161 -20.25 3.59 -0.64
CA GLY A 161 -19.74 4.63 -1.53
C GLY A 161 -18.57 5.40 -0.91
N VAL A 162 -17.99 6.30 -1.70
CA VAL A 162 -16.93 7.20 -1.25
C VAL A 162 -17.54 8.29 -0.38
N ASP A 163 -17.03 8.45 0.84
CA ASP A 163 -17.39 9.59 1.70
C ASP A 163 -16.66 10.84 1.20
N LYS A 164 -17.42 11.86 0.78
CA LYS A 164 -16.87 13.12 0.25
C LYS A 164 -15.97 13.83 1.25
N ARG A 165 -16.32 13.83 2.54
CA ARG A 165 -15.50 14.45 3.58
C ARG A 165 -14.18 13.72 3.74
N GLU A 166 -14.22 12.38 3.76
CA GLU A 166 -12.99 11.59 3.85
C GLU A 166 -12.12 11.78 2.61
N LEU A 167 -12.72 11.85 1.42
CA LEU A 167 -12.01 12.15 0.18
C LEU A 167 -11.33 13.52 0.22
N ASP A 168 -12.01 14.56 0.72
CA ASP A 168 -11.42 15.89 0.91
C ASP A 168 -10.23 15.85 1.90
N GLU A 169 -10.35 15.10 3.02
CA GLU A 169 -9.26 14.89 3.97
C GLU A 169 -8.04 14.19 3.31
N GLU A 170 -8.26 13.23 2.41
CA GLU A 170 -7.19 12.56 1.65
C GLU A 170 -6.52 13.49 0.62
N PHE A 171 -7.29 14.38 -0.03
CA PHE A 171 -6.73 15.39 -0.93
C PHE A 171 -5.84 16.39 -0.19
N GLU A 172 -6.24 16.85 1.00
CA GLU A 172 -5.41 17.73 1.81
C GLU A 172 -4.14 17.03 2.31
N LEU A 173 -4.24 15.74 2.69
CA LEU A 173 -3.08 14.93 3.08
C LEU A 173 -2.06 14.81 1.93
N VAL A 174 -2.51 14.44 0.73
CA VAL A 174 -1.58 14.29 -0.42
C VAL A 174 -1.03 15.63 -0.86
N LYS A 175 -1.81 16.72 -0.76
CA LYS A 175 -1.35 18.08 -1.04
C LYS A 175 -0.20 18.46 -0.11
N GLN A 176 -0.32 18.25 1.19
CA GLN A 176 0.78 18.51 2.14
C GLN A 176 2.05 17.74 1.75
N ALA A 177 1.89 16.47 1.36
CA ALA A 177 3.01 15.63 0.92
C ALA A 177 3.66 16.16 -0.37
N MET A 178 2.86 16.58 -1.35
CA MET A 178 3.31 17.17 -2.63
C MET A 178 4.11 18.47 -2.43
N TYR A 179 3.69 19.33 -1.52
CA TYR A 179 4.43 20.57 -1.20
C TYR A 179 5.67 20.31 -0.34
N THR A 180 5.73 19.17 0.36
CA THR A 180 6.90 18.80 1.18
C THR A 180 8.00 18.18 0.33
N ASP A 181 7.65 17.26 -0.57
CA ASP A 181 8.59 16.66 -1.52
C ASP A 181 7.91 16.48 -2.89
N PRO A 182 7.95 17.51 -3.76
CA PRO A 182 7.34 17.43 -5.09
C PRO A 182 8.06 16.44 -6.02
N SER A 183 9.27 15.99 -5.66
CA SER A 183 10.05 15.04 -6.48
C SER A 183 9.62 13.58 -6.28
N ASP A 184 8.87 13.30 -5.20
CA ASP A 184 8.43 11.97 -4.83
C ASP A 184 7.27 11.46 -5.69
N GLN A 185 7.54 10.46 -6.51
CA GLN A 185 6.52 9.85 -7.38
C GLN A 185 5.28 9.34 -6.62
N SER A 186 5.46 8.87 -5.39
CA SER A 186 4.43 8.14 -4.63
C SER A 186 3.20 9.00 -4.39
N VAL A 187 3.41 10.27 -4.04
CA VAL A 187 2.34 11.22 -3.71
C VAL A 187 1.51 11.54 -4.96
N TRP A 188 2.15 11.69 -6.12
CA TRP A 188 1.45 11.97 -7.39
C TRP A 188 0.67 10.77 -7.91
N LEU A 189 1.15 9.55 -7.67
CA LEU A 189 0.40 8.34 -8.00
C LEU A 189 -0.84 8.19 -7.10
N TYR A 190 -0.71 8.53 -5.81
CA TYR A 190 -1.84 8.54 -4.88
C TYR A 190 -2.87 9.61 -5.25
N HIS A 191 -2.42 10.82 -5.60
CA HIS A 191 -3.27 11.91 -6.10
C HIS A 191 -4.08 11.50 -7.34
N LYS A 192 -3.42 10.90 -8.34
CA LYS A 192 -4.09 10.35 -9.53
C LYS A 192 -5.12 9.27 -9.17
N TRP A 193 -4.83 8.44 -8.17
CA TRP A 193 -5.79 7.44 -7.69
C TRP A 193 -7.00 8.10 -7.00
N LEU A 194 -6.81 9.15 -6.19
CA LEU A 194 -7.90 9.91 -5.56
C LEU A 194 -8.84 10.56 -6.59
N ILE A 195 -8.30 11.16 -7.65
CA ILE A 195 -9.10 11.72 -8.76
C ILE A 195 -10.06 10.66 -9.34
N GLN A 196 -9.62 9.41 -9.46
CA GLN A 196 -10.46 8.31 -9.98
C GLN A 196 -11.60 7.91 -9.05
N GLN A 197 -11.59 8.36 -7.78
CA GLN A 197 -12.64 8.08 -6.80
C GLN A 197 -13.69 9.19 -6.75
N VAL A 198 -13.44 10.33 -7.40
CA VAL A 198 -14.37 11.47 -7.43
C VAL A 198 -15.58 11.12 -8.30
N SER A 199 -16.77 11.49 -7.84
CA SER A 199 -18.01 11.31 -8.59
C SER A 199 -18.03 12.17 -9.86
N ASN A 200 -18.76 11.73 -10.90
CA ASN A 200 -18.90 12.52 -12.13
C ASN A 200 -19.56 13.89 -11.90
N ASP A 201 -20.36 14.05 -10.85
CA ASP A 201 -21.03 15.31 -10.54
C ASP A 201 -20.05 16.35 -9.95
N ASP A 202 -19.02 15.88 -9.23
CA ASP A 202 -18.04 16.74 -8.55
C ASP A 202 -16.72 16.89 -9.32
N ILE A 203 -16.44 16.01 -10.30
CA ILE A 203 -15.13 15.90 -10.97
C ILE A 203 -14.63 17.22 -11.57
N VAL A 204 -15.51 18.01 -12.18
CA VAL A 204 -15.12 19.30 -12.79
C VAL A 204 -14.63 20.28 -11.72
N ALA A 205 -15.36 20.42 -10.62
CA ALA A 205 -15.00 21.32 -9.53
C ALA A 205 -13.71 20.88 -8.84
N VAL A 206 -13.54 19.57 -8.60
CA VAL A 206 -12.32 19.02 -8.00
C VAL A 206 -11.12 19.22 -8.93
N LEU A 207 -11.23 18.89 -10.22
CA LEU A 207 -10.13 19.11 -11.18
C LEU A 207 -9.71 20.58 -11.27
N GLN A 208 -10.66 21.52 -11.22
CA GLN A 208 -10.34 22.95 -11.19
C GLN A 208 -9.59 23.37 -9.92
N LYS A 209 -10.02 22.89 -8.74
CA LYS A 209 -9.32 23.12 -7.46
C LYS A 209 -7.90 22.55 -7.50
N GLU A 210 -7.75 21.31 -7.96
CA GLU A 210 -6.46 20.63 -8.02
C GLU A 210 -5.53 21.28 -9.05
N LEU A 211 -6.04 21.72 -10.20
CA LEU A 211 -5.26 22.48 -11.18
C LEU A 211 -4.68 23.76 -10.56
N ALA A 212 -5.51 24.57 -9.89
CA ALA A 212 -5.05 25.79 -9.25
C ALA A 212 -3.93 25.51 -8.23
N SER A 213 -4.11 24.49 -7.38
CA SER A 213 -3.09 24.14 -6.39
C SER A 213 -1.79 23.62 -7.02
N ILE A 214 -1.87 22.82 -8.09
CA ILE A 214 -0.66 22.28 -8.73
C ILE A 214 0.04 23.37 -9.55
N GLU A 215 -0.70 24.34 -10.12
CA GLU A 215 -0.13 25.51 -10.79
C GLU A 215 0.67 26.37 -9.79
N GLU A 216 0.15 26.64 -8.60
CA GLU A 216 0.89 27.31 -7.53
C GLU A 216 2.20 26.56 -7.17
N LEU A 217 2.13 25.24 -7.02
CA LEU A 217 3.33 24.44 -6.74
C LEU A 217 4.32 24.45 -7.91
N TYR A 218 3.83 24.45 -9.14
CA TYR A 218 4.66 24.52 -10.34
C TYR A 218 5.36 25.88 -10.50
N GLU A 219 4.74 26.98 -10.06
CA GLU A 219 5.39 28.30 -10.03
C GLU A 219 6.60 28.32 -9.08
N LEU A 220 6.50 27.61 -7.95
CA LEU A 220 7.59 27.45 -7.00
C LEU A 220 8.67 26.48 -7.49
N GLU A 221 8.26 25.42 -8.20
CA GLU A 221 9.10 24.31 -8.65
C GLU A 221 8.97 24.07 -10.17
N PRO A 222 9.48 24.99 -11.02
CA PRO A 222 9.23 25.01 -12.47
C PRO A 222 9.86 23.84 -13.24
N ASP A 223 10.83 23.16 -12.63
CA ASP A 223 11.49 21.98 -13.19
C ASP A 223 10.84 20.66 -12.71
N SER A 224 9.78 20.75 -11.88
CA SER A 224 9.04 19.57 -11.43
C SER A 224 8.27 18.92 -12.57
N LYS A 225 8.82 17.83 -13.09
CA LYS A 225 8.13 16.99 -14.07
C LYS A 225 6.81 16.44 -13.56
N TRP A 226 6.68 16.23 -12.25
CA TRP A 226 5.47 15.66 -11.67
C TRP A 226 4.32 16.66 -11.62
N CYS A 227 4.62 17.93 -11.36
CA CYS A 227 3.65 19.01 -11.51
C CYS A 227 3.16 19.05 -12.97
N LEU A 228 4.07 19.09 -13.93
CA LEU A 228 3.74 19.10 -15.36
C LEU A 228 2.90 17.90 -15.81
N GLU A 229 3.27 16.68 -15.41
CA GLU A 229 2.50 15.47 -15.73
C GLU A 229 1.08 15.52 -15.14
N SER A 230 0.94 16.05 -13.93
CA SER A 230 -0.35 16.12 -13.24
C SER A 230 -1.23 17.24 -13.81
N LEU A 231 -0.66 18.41 -14.14
CA LEU A 231 -1.35 19.47 -14.88
C LEU A 231 -1.85 18.98 -16.24
N ALA A 232 -1.00 18.28 -16.99
CA ALA A 232 -1.39 17.67 -18.26
C ALA A 232 -2.55 16.67 -18.06
N HIS A 233 -2.43 15.77 -17.09
CA HIS A 233 -3.47 14.79 -16.79
C HIS A 233 -4.81 15.44 -16.43
N CYS A 234 -4.80 16.42 -15.51
CA CYS A 234 -6.01 17.12 -15.08
C CYS A 234 -6.65 17.93 -16.21
N ASN A 235 -5.87 18.61 -17.06
CA ASN A 235 -6.42 19.32 -18.22
C ASN A 235 -7.08 18.35 -19.22
N LYS A 236 -6.45 17.20 -19.49
CA LYS A 236 -7.01 16.19 -20.38
C LYS A 236 -8.32 15.60 -19.85
N LEU A 237 -8.39 15.31 -18.55
CA LEU A 237 -9.61 14.84 -17.91
C LEU A 237 -10.69 15.92 -17.94
N LEU A 238 -10.34 17.16 -17.58
CA LEU A 238 -11.29 18.27 -17.55
C LEU A 238 -11.87 18.53 -18.94
N HIS A 239 -11.05 18.48 -20.00
CA HIS A 239 -11.52 18.54 -21.39
C HIS A 239 -12.55 17.46 -21.71
N HIS A 240 -12.36 16.23 -21.22
CA HIS A 240 -13.29 15.12 -21.45
C HIS A 240 -14.69 15.41 -20.88
N HIS A 241 -14.79 16.23 -19.83
CA HIS A 241 -16.04 16.62 -19.21
C HIS A 241 -16.61 17.94 -19.76
N THR A 242 -15.77 18.92 -20.06
CA THR A 242 -16.21 20.28 -20.48
C THR A 242 -16.21 20.50 -21.99
N HIS A 243 -15.50 19.66 -22.76
CA HIS A 243 -15.24 19.81 -24.20
C HIS A 243 -14.53 21.13 -24.57
N ASP A 244 -13.88 21.78 -23.60
CA ASP A 244 -13.14 23.02 -23.83
C ASP A 244 -11.80 22.74 -24.52
N ILE A 245 -11.63 23.24 -25.74
CA ILE A 245 -10.45 23.01 -26.60
C ILE A 245 -9.21 23.70 -26.01
N ASP A 246 -9.35 24.78 -25.26
CA ASP A 246 -8.22 25.49 -24.66
C ASP A 246 -7.45 24.59 -23.67
N LEU A 247 -8.15 23.65 -23.03
CA LEU A 247 -7.55 22.65 -22.15
C LEU A 247 -6.65 21.67 -22.92
N LEU A 248 -6.97 21.34 -24.18
CA LEU A 248 -6.08 20.52 -25.01
C LEU A 248 -4.85 21.31 -25.46
N HIS A 249 -4.99 22.61 -25.73
CA HIS A 249 -3.83 23.47 -25.97
C HIS A 249 -2.90 23.51 -24.76
N LYS A 250 -3.44 23.68 -23.55
CA LYS A 250 -2.67 23.59 -22.29
C LYS A 250 -2.01 22.23 -22.11
N TYR A 251 -2.76 21.15 -22.30
CA TYR A 251 -2.26 19.77 -22.24
C TYR A 251 -1.04 19.56 -23.16
N ASN A 252 -1.17 19.91 -24.43
CA ASN A 252 -0.07 19.82 -25.40
C ASN A 252 1.11 20.71 -24.99
N GLY A 253 0.85 21.92 -24.48
CA GLY A 253 1.88 22.83 -23.96
C GLY A 253 2.70 22.21 -22.83
N TYR A 254 2.05 21.54 -21.88
CA TYR A 254 2.73 20.83 -20.79
C TYR A 254 3.54 19.62 -21.30
N LEU A 255 3.02 18.84 -22.26
CA LEU A 255 3.77 17.75 -22.89
C LEU A 255 5.03 18.23 -23.62
N GLN A 256 4.96 19.38 -24.29
CA GLN A 256 6.14 19.99 -24.94
C GLN A 256 7.23 20.36 -23.93
N LYS A 257 6.85 20.89 -22.77
CA LYS A 257 7.80 21.15 -21.67
C LYS A 257 8.40 19.85 -21.12
N LEU A 258 7.59 18.81 -20.93
CA LEU A 258 8.04 17.50 -20.46
C LEU A 258 9.06 16.84 -21.40
N ILE A 259 8.94 17.03 -22.71
CA ILE A 259 9.91 16.55 -23.69
C ILE A 259 11.32 17.13 -23.43
N ALA A 260 11.40 18.37 -22.95
CA ALA A 260 12.67 19.01 -22.62
C ALA A 260 13.22 18.57 -21.24
N ILE A 261 12.32 18.38 -20.25
CA ILE A 261 12.70 18.14 -18.84
C ILE A 261 12.90 16.64 -18.51
N ASP A 262 12.18 15.72 -19.16
CA ASP A 262 12.32 14.26 -18.99
C ASP A 262 12.64 13.58 -20.34
N PRO A 263 13.87 13.76 -20.87
CA PRO A 263 14.25 13.28 -22.20
C PRO A 263 14.18 11.75 -22.33
N ASP A 264 14.38 11.01 -21.23
CA ASP A 264 14.28 9.55 -21.21
C ASP A 264 12.88 9.04 -21.58
N ARG A 265 11.85 9.86 -21.34
CA ARG A 265 10.44 9.56 -21.65
C ARG A 265 9.90 10.36 -22.83
N LYS A 266 10.75 11.06 -23.58
CA LYS A 266 10.37 11.91 -24.72
C LYS A 266 9.36 11.26 -25.68
N ASN A 267 9.61 10.02 -26.10
CA ASN A 267 8.73 9.33 -27.06
C ASN A 267 7.32 9.12 -26.50
N ARG A 268 7.20 8.82 -25.20
CA ARG A 268 5.89 8.70 -24.54
C ARG A 268 5.10 10.01 -24.60
N TYR A 269 5.77 11.16 -24.44
CA TYR A 269 5.11 12.46 -24.51
C TYR A 269 4.73 12.84 -25.94
N LEU A 270 5.61 12.55 -26.92
CA LEU A 270 5.31 12.75 -28.34
C LEU A 270 4.10 11.93 -28.78
N ASP A 271 4.03 10.65 -28.40
CA ASP A 271 2.91 9.76 -28.71
C ASP A 271 1.60 10.21 -28.04
N SER A 272 1.68 11.02 -26.98
CA SER A 272 0.54 11.52 -26.22
C SER A 272 -0.04 12.84 -26.75
N LEU A 273 0.68 13.55 -27.63
CA LEU A 273 0.22 14.82 -28.20
C LEU A 273 -1.07 14.63 -29.01
N VAL A 274 -2.02 15.54 -28.85
CA VAL A 274 -3.28 15.54 -29.60
C VAL A 274 -3.17 16.47 -30.79
N GLN A 275 -3.60 16.03 -31.98
CA GLN A 275 -3.78 16.92 -33.13
C GLN A 275 -5.05 17.75 -32.93
N LEU A 276 -4.92 19.07 -33.02
CA LEU A 276 -5.99 20.05 -32.80
C LEU A 276 -6.44 20.67 -34.11
#